data_AF-A0A955AYB4-F1
#
_entry.id   AF-A0A955AYB4-F1
#
_cell.length_a   1.000
_cell.length_b   1.000
_cell.length_c   1.000
_cell.angle_alpha   90.00
_cell.angle_beta   90.00
_cell.angle_gamma   90.00
#
_symmetry.space_group_name_H-M   'P 1'
#
loop_
_entity.id
_entity.type
_entity.pdbx_description
1 polymer ?
#
loop_
_entity_poly.entity_id
_entity_poly.type
_entity_poly.pdbx_seq_one_letter_code
_entity_poly.pdbx_strand_id
1 'polypeptide(L)'
;MCGTAADEPWRLLPQDVGGWKFYGWAAQGITANSRSPVNPPVGFGNLPTTFNYRHGQYQLNQLYGVLEREADNGGCGWALGGRVDLLYGEDYIFTTAAGLEARPDGTQRWNEPMGGNGQGINGSSRLGLAMPQVYADVAYSDLHVKIG
;
A
#
# COMPACT_ATOMS: atom_id res chain seq x y z
N MET A 1 -20.11 -27.00 -12.61
CA MET A 1 -19.61 -28.09 -11.73
C MET A 1 -19.46 -27.50 -10.35
N CYS A 2 -20.02 -28.17 -9.33
CA CYS A 2 -19.96 -27.77 -7.93
C CYS A 2 -18.58 -28.17 -7.40
N GLY A 3 -17.72 -27.19 -7.14
CA GLY A 3 -16.43 -27.40 -6.49
C GLY A 3 -16.63 -27.34 -4.97
N THR A 4 -16.39 -28.46 -4.31
CA THR A 4 -16.43 -28.60 -2.85
C THR A 4 -15.40 -27.69 -2.20
N ALA A 5 -15.87 -26.81 -1.30
CA ALA A 5 -15.08 -25.91 -0.46
C ALA A 5 -14.15 -26.64 0.56
N ALA A 6 -13.90 -27.94 0.40
CA ALA A 6 -13.25 -28.78 1.40
C ALA A 6 -11.72 -28.90 1.24
N ASP A 7 -11.15 -28.53 0.08
CA ASP A 7 -9.70 -28.66 -0.20
C ASP A 7 -8.96 -27.30 -0.35
N GLU A 8 -9.64 -26.19 -0.09
CA GLU A 8 -8.99 -24.87 -0.08
C GLU A 8 -8.23 -24.68 1.26
N PRO A 9 -6.94 -24.27 1.26
CA PRO A 9 -6.25 -23.94 2.49
C PRO A 9 -7.01 -22.85 3.24
N TRP A 10 -7.03 -22.90 4.57
CA TRP A 10 -7.74 -21.91 5.38
C TRP A 10 -7.24 -20.49 5.08
N ARG A 11 -8.17 -19.56 4.87
CA ARG A 11 -7.88 -18.13 4.62
C ARG A 11 -8.64 -17.28 5.63
N LEU A 12 -8.00 -16.22 6.14
CA LEU A 12 -8.60 -15.30 7.11
C LEU A 12 -9.74 -14.46 6.51
N LEU A 13 -9.64 -14.14 5.22
CA LEU A 13 -10.64 -13.39 4.47
C LEU A 13 -10.93 -14.12 3.15
N PRO A 14 -12.18 -14.08 2.66
CA PRO A 14 -12.49 -14.51 1.29
C PRO A 14 -11.62 -13.73 0.30
N GLN A 15 -10.83 -14.44 -0.51
CA GLN A 15 -9.94 -13.82 -1.50
C GLN A 15 -10.58 -13.69 -2.88
N ASP A 16 -11.83 -14.10 -3.07
CA ASP A 16 -12.57 -13.86 -4.30
C ASP A 16 -14.04 -13.56 -3.95
N VAL A 17 -14.46 -12.32 -4.22
CA VAL A 17 -15.86 -11.89 -4.12
C VAL A 17 -16.24 -11.22 -5.43
N GLY A 18 -16.91 -11.96 -6.31
CA GLY A 18 -17.34 -11.45 -7.60
C GLY A 18 -16.18 -11.11 -8.55
N GLY A 19 -15.09 -11.88 -8.51
CA GLY A 19 -13.89 -11.69 -9.31
C GLY A 19 -12.88 -10.71 -8.71
N TRP A 20 -13.22 -10.07 -7.58
CA TRP A 20 -12.32 -9.19 -6.85
C TRP A 20 -11.51 -9.97 -5.83
N LYS A 21 -10.20 -9.79 -5.89
CA LYS A 21 -9.24 -10.38 -4.98
C LYS A 21 -8.74 -9.36 -3.99
N PHE A 22 -8.77 -9.73 -2.71
CA PHE A 22 -8.19 -8.94 -1.62
C PHE A 22 -7.10 -9.73 -0.91
N TYR A 23 -5.89 -9.19 -0.87
CA TYR A 23 -4.74 -9.80 -0.20
C TYR A 23 -3.76 -8.73 0.27
N GLY A 24 -2.77 -9.12 1.06
CA GLY A 24 -1.85 -8.15 1.64
C GLY A 24 -0.89 -8.77 2.64
N TRP A 25 -0.13 -7.91 3.32
CA TRP A 25 0.78 -8.31 4.39
C TRP A 25 0.83 -7.26 5.50
N ALA A 26 1.24 -7.71 6.68
CA ALA A 26 1.62 -6.85 7.79
C ALA A 26 3.11 -7.04 8.08
N ALA A 27 3.85 -5.93 8.16
CA ALA A 27 5.25 -5.87 8.53
C ALA A 27 5.40 -4.95 9.74
N GLN A 28 6.08 -5.46 10.76
CA GLN A 28 6.41 -4.76 12.00
C GLN A 28 7.76 -5.25 12.50
N GLY A 29 8.49 -4.42 13.24
CA GLY A 29 9.83 -4.79 13.68
C GLY A 29 10.46 -3.82 14.66
N ILE A 30 11.67 -4.15 15.09
CA ILE A 30 12.56 -3.30 15.88
C ILE A 30 13.96 -3.40 15.28
N THR A 31 14.68 -2.29 15.18
CA THR A 31 16.03 -2.28 14.59
C THR A 31 17.08 -1.90 15.61
N ALA A 32 18.12 -2.71 15.75
CA ALA A 32 19.26 -2.39 16.60
C ALA A 32 20.43 -1.85 15.75
N ASN A 33 21.02 -0.74 16.16
CA ASN A 33 22.22 -0.15 15.60
C ASN A 33 23.14 0.24 16.76
N SER A 34 24.36 -0.32 16.78
CA SER A 34 25.34 -0.11 17.85
C SER A 34 25.85 1.33 17.96
N ARG A 35 25.67 2.15 16.91
CA ARG A 35 26.02 3.58 16.89
C ARG A 35 24.94 4.46 17.53
N SER A 36 23.79 3.89 17.88
CA SER A 36 22.65 4.57 18.52
C SER A 36 22.29 5.92 17.89
N PRO A 37 21.93 5.94 16.59
CA PRO A 37 21.57 7.18 15.90
C PRO A 37 20.30 7.81 16.49
N VAL A 38 20.17 9.13 16.32
CA VAL A 38 18.94 9.87 16.69
C VAL A 38 17.81 9.45 15.75
N ASN A 39 16.65 9.12 16.30
CA ASN A 39 15.47 8.82 15.50
C ASN A 39 14.74 10.13 15.15
N PRO A 40 14.73 10.55 13.87
CA PRO A 40 13.99 11.74 13.47
C PRO A 40 12.49 11.47 13.61
N PRO A 41 11.63 12.51 13.68
CA PRO A 41 10.19 12.31 13.63
C PRO A 41 9.77 11.52 12.38
N VAL A 42 10.37 11.84 11.22
CA VAL A 42 10.09 11.25 9.90
C VAL A 42 11.43 11.09 9.15
N GLY A 43 11.58 10.11 8.26
CA GLY A 43 12.68 10.06 7.30
C GLY A 43 13.74 9.00 7.61
N PHE A 44 15.03 9.38 7.56
CA PHE A 44 16.14 8.44 7.48
C PHE A 44 17.04 8.49 8.74
N GLY A 45 16.56 7.91 9.85
CA GLY A 45 17.35 7.86 11.10
C GLY A 45 18.55 6.92 11.03
N ASN A 46 18.38 5.78 10.36
CA ASN A 46 19.38 4.72 10.24
C ASN A 46 20.02 4.68 8.84
N LEU A 47 20.38 5.83 8.27
CA LEU A 47 20.96 5.93 6.93
C LEU A 47 22.12 4.93 6.72
N PRO A 48 22.21 4.28 5.54
CA PRO A 48 21.39 4.47 4.33
C PRO A 48 20.09 3.65 4.31
N THR A 49 19.71 3.02 5.43
CA THR A 49 18.54 2.14 5.49
C THR A 49 17.24 2.94 5.28
N THR A 50 16.42 2.50 4.34
CA THR A 50 15.10 3.10 4.03
C THR A 50 14.04 2.59 5.00
N PHE A 51 13.54 1.37 4.79
CA PHE A 51 12.62 0.71 5.71
C PHE A 51 13.34 0.38 7.01
N ASN A 52 12.59 0.33 8.12
CA ASN A 52 13.18 0.07 9.44
C ASN A 52 14.21 1.12 9.87
N TYR A 53 13.97 2.39 9.54
CA TYR A 53 14.91 3.50 9.75
C TYR A 53 15.14 3.91 11.21
N ARG A 54 14.45 3.32 12.20
CA ARG A 54 14.53 3.76 13.61
C ARG A 54 15.28 2.77 14.48
N HIS A 55 16.24 3.26 15.25
CA HIS A 55 16.98 2.47 16.21
C HIS A 55 16.22 2.28 17.52
N GLY A 56 16.12 1.05 18.01
CA GLY A 56 15.67 0.69 19.36
C GLY A 56 14.18 0.98 19.60
N GLN A 57 13.39 1.15 18.54
CA GLN A 57 11.97 1.46 18.63
C GLN A 57 11.16 0.46 17.83
N TYR A 58 10.03 0.04 18.42
CA TYR A 58 9.02 -0.70 17.68
C TYR A 58 8.48 0.16 16.54
N GLN A 59 8.37 -0.44 15.36
CA GLN A 59 7.85 0.17 14.15
C GLN A 59 6.73 -0.70 13.59
N LEU A 60 5.58 -0.08 13.30
CA LEU A 60 4.62 -0.64 12.37
C LEU A 60 5.04 -0.21 10.96
N ASN A 61 5.81 -1.05 10.30
CA ASN A 61 6.41 -0.70 9.01
C ASN A 61 5.33 -0.55 7.94
N GLN A 62 4.54 -1.60 7.72
CA GLN A 62 3.57 -1.67 6.62
C GLN A 62 2.36 -2.53 7.01
N LEU A 63 1.18 -1.97 6.88
CA LEU A 63 -0.04 -2.71 6.61
C LEU A 63 -0.36 -2.46 5.15
N TYR A 64 -0.06 -3.45 4.31
CA TYR A 64 -0.24 -3.37 2.87
C TYR A 64 -1.45 -4.18 2.45
N GLY A 65 -2.31 -3.59 1.64
CA GLY A 65 -3.47 -4.23 1.06
C GLY A 65 -3.54 -4.00 -0.45
N VAL A 66 -3.92 -5.03 -1.17
CA VAL A 66 -4.21 -5.03 -2.60
C VAL A 66 -5.65 -5.44 -2.79
N LEU A 67 -6.40 -4.63 -3.54
CA LEU A 67 -7.67 -5.00 -4.11
C LEU A 67 -7.51 -5.01 -5.63
N GLU A 68 -7.69 -6.15 -6.27
CA GLU A 68 -7.56 -6.26 -7.72
C GLU A 68 -8.60 -7.17 -8.37
N ARG A 69 -8.89 -6.87 -9.63
CA ARG A 69 -9.65 -7.72 -10.54
C ARG A 69 -9.11 -7.48 -11.94
N GLU A 70 -8.85 -8.54 -12.68
CA GLU A 70 -8.47 -8.42 -14.09
C GLU A 70 -9.71 -8.31 -14.99
N ALA A 71 -9.68 -7.46 -16.01
CA ALA A 71 -10.70 -7.43 -17.04
C ALA A 71 -10.54 -8.64 -17.98
N ASP A 72 -11.01 -9.81 -17.54
CA ASP A 72 -11.02 -11.03 -18.34
C ASP A 72 -12.47 -11.42 -18.72
N ASN A 73 -12.71 -11.55 -20.02
CA ASN A 73 -13.97 -11.98 -20.64
C ASN A 73 -13.80 -13.25 -21.49
N GLY A 74 -12.64 -13.91 -21.46
CA GLY A 74 -12.33 -15.04 -22.34
C GLY A 74 -12.39 -14.72 -23.83
N GLY A 75 -12.18 -13.46 -24.23
CA GLY A 75 -12.19 -12.99 -25.62
C GLY A 75 -13.58 -12.64 -26.17
N CYS A 76 -14.64 -12.65 -25.35
CA CYS A 76 -16.00 -12.38 -25.80
C CYS A 76 -16.73 -11.35 -24.92
N GLY A 77 -17.16 -10.24 -25.52
CA GLY A 77 -17.97 -9.22 -24.83
C GLY A 77 -17.12 -8.20 -24.06
N TRP A 78 -17.66 -7.64 -22.97
CA TRP A 78 -16.99 -6.62 -22.17
C TRP A 78 -16.55 -7.18 -20.82
N ALA A 79 -15.34 -6.85 -20.38
CA ALA A 79 -14.93 -7.01 -18.98
C ALA A 79 -14.34 -5.70 -18.43
N LEU A 80 -14.49 -5.52 -17.13
CA LEU A 80 -13.94 -4.41 -16.36
C LEU A 80 -13.10 -4.98 -15.23
N GLY A 81 -11.97 -4.32 -15.02
CA GLY A 81 -10.99 -4.64 -14.01
C GLY A 81 -10.37 -3.37 -13.45
N GLY A 82 -9.52 -3.59 -12.46
CA GLY A 82 -8.70 -2.55 -11.87
C GLY A 82 -7.95 -3.08 -10.68
N ARG A 83 -7.05 -2.23 -10.17
CA ARG A 83 -6.26 -2.50 -8.98
C ARG A 83 -6.07 -1.24 -8.18
N VAL A 84 -6.09 -1.39 -6.87
CA VAL A 84 -5.64 -0.37 -5.93
C VAL A 84 -4.80 -1.01 -4.83
N ASP A 85 -3.66 -0.40 -4.58
CA ASP A 85 -2.72 -0.79 -3.53
C ASP A 85 -2.69 0.31 -2.48
N LEU A 86 -2.85 -0.06 -1.21
CA LEU A 86 -2.78 0.85 -0.08
C LEU A 86 -1.75 0.37 0.93
N LEU A 87 -0.88 1.28 1.38
CA LEU A 87 0.07 1.04 2.46
C LEU A 87 -0.23 2.01 3.59
N TYR A 88 -0.47 1.47 4.79
CA TYR A 88 -0.52 2.25 6.03
C TYR A 88 0.63 1.87 6.95
N GLY A 89 1.45 2.82 7.38
CA GLY A 89 2.59 2.51 8.26
C GLY A 89 3.63 3.61 8.26
N GLU A 90 4.78 3.34 8.88
CA GLU A 90 5.91 4.29 8.91
C GLU A 90 6.65 4.39 7.58
N ASP A 91 6.52 3.37 6.72
CA ASP A 91 7.23 3.33 5.43
C ASP A 91 6.52 4.16 4.33
N TYR A 92 5.36 4.77 4.62
CA TYR A 92 4.54 5.50 3.64
C TYR A 92 5.34 6.54 2.84
N ILE A 93 6.28 7.22 3.49
CA ILE A 93 7.14 8.26 2.90
C ILE A 93 8.04 7.74 1.77
N PHE A 94 8.35 6.44 1.76
CA PHE A 94 9.23 5.82 0.76
C PHE A 94 8.45 5.20 -0.40
N THR A 95 7.14 5.06 -0.25
CA THR A 95 6.25 4.46 -1.27
C THR A 95 5.25 5.48 -1.81
N THR A 96 5.46 6.76 -1.50
CA THR A 96 4.56 7.84 -1.90
C THR A 96 4.67 8.14 -3.40
N ALA A 97 3.56 8.17 -4.14
CA ALA A 97 3.55 8.59 -5.54
C ALA A 97 3.55 10.13 -5.68
N ALA A 98 4.59 10.67 -6.30
CA ALA A 98 4.71 12.09 -6.57
C ALA A 98 3.60 12.58 -7.53
N GLY A 99 2.90 13.66 -7.17
CA GLY A 99 1.82 14.23 -7.97
C GLY A 99 0.42 13.69 -7.66
N LEU A 100 0.30 12.46 -7.14
CA LEU A 100 -0.96 11.91 -6.62
C LEU A 100 -1.09 12.21 -5.11
N GLU A 101 -0.05 11.85 -4.35
CA GLU A 101 0.01 11.93 -2.89
C GLU A 101 0.81 13.13 -2.38
N ALA A 102 1.84 13.52 -3.13
CA ALA A 102 2.65 14.70 -2.85
C ALA A 102 2.37 15.80 -3.87
N ARG A 103 2.29 17.04 -3.39
CA ARG A 103 2.24 18.24 -4.22
C ARG A 103 3.61 18.48 -4.87
N PRO A 104 3.68 19.30 -5.95
CA PRO A 104 4.95 19.62 -6.61
C PRO A 104 6.00 20.25 -5.70
N ASP A 105 5.60 20.89 -4.60
CA ASP A 105 6.49 21.48 -3.59
C ASP A 105 6.97 20.46 -2.52
N GLY A 106 6.62 19.17 -2.68
CA GLY A 106 6.98 18.08 -1.77
C GLY A 106 6.11 17.99 -0.52
N THR A 107 5.13 18.89 -0.35
CA THR A 107 4.16 18.75 0.73
C THR A 107 3.19 17.61 0.44
N GLN A 108 2.75 16.92 1.48
CA GLN A 108 1.77 15.84 1.34
C GLN A 108 0.40 16.40 0.96
N ARG A 109 -0.54 15.60 0.44
CA ARG A 109 -1.94 15.99 0.23
C ARG A 109 -2.87 15.46 1.32
N TRP A 110 -2.87 14.15 1.53
CA TRP A 110 -3.74 13.50 2.53
C TRP A 110 -3.01 13.03 3.78
N ASN A 111 -1.68 12.95 3.73
CA ASN A 111 -0.83 12.83 4.92
C ASN A 111 -0.50 14.20 5.53
N GLU A 112 -1.26 15.24 5.17
CA GLU A 112 -1.14 16.55 5.78
C GLU A 112 -1.64 16.49 7.23
N PRO A 113 -0.95 17.16 8.16
CA PRO A 113 -1.45 17.28 9.51
C PRO A 113 -2.71 18.13 9.56
N MET A 114 -3.81 17.57 10.06
CA MET A 114 -4.92 18.37 10.58
C MET A 114 -4.45 19.11 11.84
N GLY A 115 -3.95 20.33 11.69
CA GLY A 115 -3.66 21.25 12.80
C GLY A 115 -2.43 20.91 13.67
N GLY A 116 -1.48 20.09 13.20
CA GLY A 116 -0.28 19.71 13.93
C GLY A 116 1.01 19.86 13.10
N ASN A 117 2.17 19.87 13.75
CA ASN A 117 3.48 19.99 13.08
C ASN A 117 4.05 18.62 12.63
N GLY A 118 3.21 17.62 12.35
CA GLY A 118 3.63 16.23 12.06
C GLY A 118 3.38 15.82 10.61
N GLN A 119 4.29 15.06 9.99
CA GLN A 119 4.06 14.47 8.66
C GLN A 119 3.44 13.07 8.85
N GLY A 120 2.18 12.90 8.46
CA GLY A 120 1.41 11.66 8.57
C GLY A 120 -0.08 11.91 8.86
N ILE A 121 -0.92 10.88 8.79
CA ILE A 121 -2.38 11.01 8.95
C ILE A 121 -2.71 11.59 10.33
N ASN A 122 -3.58 12.61 10.37
CA ASN A 122 -4.02 13.30 11.58
C ASN A 122 -2.86 13.86 12.44
N GLY A 123 -1.74 14.23 11.82
CA GLY A 123 -0.57 14.75 12.55
C GLY A 123 0.20 13.69 13.33
N SER A 124 -0.09 12.40 13.12
CA SER A 124 0.80 11.31 13.53
C SER A 124 2.11 11.47 12.78
N SER A 125 3.16 11.99 13.43
CA SER A 125 4.47 12.17 12.79
C SER A 125 5.11 10.87 12.28
N ARG A 126 4.48 9.71 12.51
CA ARG A 126 5.03 8.39 12.22
C ARG A 126 4.20 7.59 11.24
N LEU A 127 2.87 7.66 11.28
CA LEU A 127 2.00 6.79 10.47
C LEU A 127 1.32 7.58 9.36
N GLY A 128 1.44 7.12 8.13
CA GLY A 128 0.78 7.71 6.97
C GLY A 128 0.22 6.65 6.03
N LEU A 129 -0.50 7.12 5.01
CA LEU A 129 -1.10 6.32 3.96
C LEU A 129 -0.45 6.64 2.61
N ALA A 130 0.02 5.63 1.91
CA ALA A 130 0.50 5.73 0.54
C ALA A 130 -0.36 4.88 -0.39
N MET A 131 -0.42 5.27 -1.67
CA MET A 131 -1.11 4.54 -2.73
C MET A 131 -0.13 4.22 -3.86
N PRO A 132 0.70 3.17 -3.72
CA PRO A 132 1.81 2.95 -4.64
C PRO A 132 1.36 2.61 -6.06
N GLN A 133 0.16 2.04 -6.22
CA GLN A 133 -0.39 1.64 -7.50
C GLN A 133 -1.90 1.81 -7.53
N VAL A 134 -2.39 2.40 -8.61
CA VAL A 134 -3.82 2.40 -8.96
C VAL A 134 -3.94 2.30 -10.48
N TYR A 135 -4.81 1.43 -10.97
CA TYR A 135 -5.18 1.40 -12.38
C TYR A 135 -6.60 0.89 -12.57
N ALA A 136 -7.18 1.23 -13.71
CA ALA A 136 -8.40 0.62 -14.22
C ALA A 136 -8.13 0.01 -15.59
N ASP A 137 -8.84 -1.07 -15.91
CA ASP A 137 -8.72 -1.73 -17.20
C ASP A 137 -10.05 -2.21 -17.77
N VAL A 138 -10.11 -2.21 -19.10
CA VAL A 138 -11.28 -2.65 -19.87
C VAL A 138 -10.83 -3.57 -20.98
N ALA A 139 -11.59 -4.65 -21.18
CA ALA A 139 -11.39 -5.60 -22.26
C ALA A 139 -12.63 -5.67 -23.15
N TYR A 140 -12.41 -5.66 -24.46
CA TYR A 140 -13.43 -5.91 -25.48
C TYR A 140 -12.88 -6.86 -26.54
N SER A 141 -13.39 -8.09 -26.56
CA SER A 141 -12.83 -9.18 -27.37
C SER A 141 -11.30 -9.30 -27.18
N ASP A 142 -10.49 -9.07 -28.23
CA ASP A 142 -9.03 -9.15 -28.17
C ASP A 142 -8.36 -7.82 -27.77
N LEU A 143 -9.12 -6.73 -27.62
CA LEU A 143 -8.61 -5.43 -27.21
C LEU A 143 -8.59 -5.33 -25.68
N HIS A 144 -7.41 -5.06 -25.12
CA HIS A 144 -7.23 -4.79 -23.69
C HIS A 144 -6.57 -3.42 -23.49
N VAL A 145 -7.17 -2.57 -22.66
CA VAL A 145 -6.66 -1.22 -22.37
C VAL A 145 -6.52 -1.06 -20.85
N LYS A 146 -5.32 -0.68 -20.39
CA LYS A 146 -5.02 -0.34 -18.98
C LYS A 146 -4.66 1.13 -18.86
N ILE A 147 -5.16 1.79 -17.82
CA ILE A 147 -4.86 3.20 -17.50
C ILE A 147 -4.57 3.31 -16.00
N GLY A 148 -3.42 3.87 -15.64
CA GLY A 148 -2.95 4.08 -14.27
C GLY A 148 -1.72 4.95 -14.22
#